data_AF-A0A932VEY4-F1
#
_entry.id   AF-A0A932VEY4-F1
#
_cell.length_a   1.000
_cell.length_b   1.000
_cell.length_c   1.000
_cell.angle_alpha   90.00
_cell.angle_beta   90.00
_cell.angle_gamma   90.00
#
_symmetry.space_group_name_H-M   'P 1'
#
loop_
_entity.id
_entity.type
_entity.pdbx_description
1 polymer ?
#
loop_
_entity_poly.entity_id
_entity_poly.type
_entity_poly.pdbx_seq_one_letter_code
_entity_poly.pdbx_strand_id
1 'polypeptide(L)' 'IKVTYVDYAGYREYTQLYPPFEHYVSALDLIFNEGPEAPSYMLGAK' A
#
# COMPACT_ATOMS: atom_id res chain seq x y z
N ILE A 1 -20.83 -22.07 -2.23
CA ILE A 1 -19.73 -21.12 -2.52
C ILE A 1 -19.29 -20.53 -1.17
N LYS A 2 -17.98 -20.51 -0.85
CA LYS A 2 -17.45 -19.93 0.38
C LYS A 2 -16.77 -18.60 0.04
N VAL A 3 -17.18 -17.52 0.70
CA VAL A 3 -16.59 -16.18 0.53
C VAL A 3 -15.58 -15.96 1.65
N THR A 4 -14.46 -15.35 1.32
CA THR A 4 -13.44 -14.91 2.27
C THR A 4 -13.18 -13.43 2.04
N TYR A 5 -13.05 -12.69 3.13
CA TYR A 5 -12.77 -11.26 3.12
C TYR A 5 -11.28 -11.04 3.38
N VAL A 6 -10.73 -10.02 2.74
CA VAL A 6 -9.38 -9.54 3.02
C VAL A 6 -9.49 -8.46 4.08
N ASP A 7 -8.69 -8.58 5.14
CA ASP A 7 -8.53 -7.53 6.13
C ASP A 7 -7.50 -6.52 5.62
N TYR A 8 -7.93 -5.29 5.43
CA TYR A 8 -7.08 -4.18 5.01
C TYR A 8 -6.57 -3.35 6.21
N ALA A 9 -6.91 -3.76 7.44
CA ALA A 9 -6.37 -3.15 8.64
C ALA A 9 -4.84 -3.35 8.68
N GLY A 10 -4.11 -2.25 8.91
CA GLY A 10 -2.66 -2.28 9.06
C GLY A 10 -1.85 -2.14 7.76
N TYR A 11 -2.47 -1.66 6.67
CA TYR A 11 -1.69 -1.15 5.53
C TYR A 11 -0.68 -0.10 6.03
N ARG A 12 0.60 -0.35 5.76
CA ARG A 12 1.69 0.47 6.28
C ARG A 12 1.67 1.81 5.56
N GLU A 13 1.84 2.88 6.32
CA GLU A 13 2.19 4.18 5.75
C GLU A 13 3.57 4.08 5.10
N TYR A 14 3.75 4.87 4.06
CA TYR A 14 4.99 4.97 3.28
C TYR A 14 5.26 6.44 2.98
N THR A 15 6.45 6.73 2.46
CA THR A 15 6.89 8.11 2.25
C THR A 15 6.21 8.69 1.02
N GLN A 16 5.14 9.47 1.21
CA GLN A 16 4.50 10.19 0.11
C GLN A 16 5.21 11.53 -0.14
N LEU A 17 5.43 11.87 -1.41
CA LEU A 17 6.06 13.12 -1.85
C LEU A 17 5.34 14.37 -1.30
N TYR A 18 4.02 14.29 -1.15
CA TYR A 18 3.19 15.39 -0.67
C TYR A 18 2.49 14.98 0.63
N PRO A 19 2.81 15.60 1.77
CA PRO A 19 2.08 15.38 3.01
C PRO A 19 0.71 16.09 2.99
N PRO A 20 -0.28 15.63 3.78
CA PRO A 20 -0.24 14.47 4.68
C PRO A 20 -0.41 13.13 3.93
N PHE A 21 -0.20 12.02 4.64
CA PHE A 21 -0.38 10.69 4.07
C PHE A 21 -1.84 10.41 3.69
N GLU A 22 -2.08 9.91 2.48
CA GLU A 22 -3.39 9.51 1.97
C GLU A 22 -3.41 8.02 1.58
N HIS A 23 -4.28 7.24 2.22
CA HIS A 23 -4.44 5.80 1.88
C HIS A 23 -5.13 5.57 0.53
N TYR A 24 -5.83 6.58 -0.03
CA TYR A 24 -6.65 6.48 -1.24
C TYR A 24 -5.89 6.84 -2.51
N VAL A 25 -4.76 6.19 -2.72
CA VAL A 25 -3.84 6.44 -3.83
C VAL A 25 -3.74 5.22 -4.73
N SER A 26 -3.21 5.41 -5.94
CA SER A 26 -3.02 4.31 -6.88
C SER A 26 -1.77 3.50 -6.53
N ALA A 27 -1.72 2.23 -6.99
CA ALA A 27 -0.50 1.45 -6.88
C ALA A 27 0.69 2.08 -7.64
N LEU A 28 0.42 2.92 -8.66
CA LEU A 28 1.46 3.67 -9.36
C LEU A 28 2.09 4.73 -8.45
N ASP A 29 1.29 5.39 -7.61
CA ASP A 29 1.82 6.36 -6.64
C ASP A 29 2.78 5.68 -5.67
N LEU A 30 2.43 4.51 -5.14
CA LEU A 30 3.32 3.72 -4.29
C LEU A 30 4.63 3.35 -5.02
N ILE A 31 4.55 2.90 -6.28
CA ILE A 31 5.74 2.58 -7.10
C ILE A 31 6.62 3.81 -7.31
N PHE A 32 6.04 4.99 -7.54
CA PHE A 32 6.84 6.20 -7.75
C PHE A 32 7.44 6.77 -6.47
N ASN A 33 6.81 6.53 -5.31
CA ASN A 33 7.32 6.97 -4.02
C ASN A 33 8.42 6.03 -3.46
N GLU A 34 8.21 4.71 -3.54
CA GLU A 34 9.09 3.72 -2.88
C GLU A 34 9.92 2.89 -3.87
N GLY A 35 9.62 2.94 -5.16
CA GLY A 35 10.39 2.28 -6.21
C GLY A 35 10.45 0.76 -6.02
N PRO A 36 11.65 0.15 -6.00
CA PRO A 36 11.82 -1.29 -5.79
C PRO A 36 11.25 -1.81 -4.47
N GLU A 37 11.11 -0.95 -3.45
CA GLU A 37 10.60 -1.31 -2.13
C GLU A 37 9.07 -1.25 -2.05
N ALA A 38 8.38 -0.75 -3.08
CA ALA A 38 6.91 -0.69 -3.16
C ALA A 38 6.20 -2.01 -2.76
N PRO A 39 6.67 -3.21 -3.16
CA PRO A 39 6.03 -4.46 -2.74
C PRO A 39 5.97 -4.63 -1.22
N SER A 40 6.94 -4.11 -0.46
CA SER A 40 7.06 -4.19 1.01
C SER A 40 5.93 -3.50 1.79
N TYR A 41 5.16 -2.65 1.11
CA TYR A 41 4.04 -1.89 1.68
C TYR A 41 2.66 -2.46 1.28
N MET A 42 2.62 -3.49 0.42
CA MET A 42 1.39 -4.15 0.02
C MET A 42 1.05 -5.33 0.95
N LEU A 43 -0.24 -5.67 1.06
CA LEU A 43 -0.67 -6.90 1.74
C LEU A 43 -0.03 -8.13 1.09
N GLY A 44 0.70 -8.92 1.88
CA GLY A 44 1.35 -10.14 1.41
C GLY A 44 2.79 -9.97 0.91
N ALA A 45 3.40 -8.80 1.11
CA ALA A 45 4.85 -8.68 1.02
C ALA A 45 5.52 -9.72 1.93
N LYS A 46 6.43 -10.52 1.36
CA LYS A 46 7.21 -11.53 2.08
C LYS A 46 8.48 -10.94 2.67
#